data_AF-A0A3B0SYL2-F1
#
_entry.id   AF-A0A3B0SYL2-F1
#
_cell.length_a   1.000
_cell.length_b   1.000
_cell.length_c   1.000
_cell.angle_alpha   90.00
_cell.angle_beta   90.00
_cell.angle_gamma   90.00
#
_symmetry.space_group_name_H-M   'P 1'
#
loop_
_entity.id
_entity.type
_entity.pdbx_description
1 polymer ?
#
loop_
_entity_poly.entity_id
_entity_poly.type
_entity_poly.pdbx_seq_one_letter_code
_entity_poly.pdbx_strand_id
1 'polypeptide(L)'
;AKEATYHLRHSSGWVIRLGDGTQESHERMQAAVERMWRFTGEMFETDDLDRQMAKDGIGVDASTLRGEWQTNVDSVLEEATLTRPENPYQASGGRTGKHTEFLGKLLAEMQSMQRSYKGLTW
;
A
#
# COMPACT_ATOMS: atom_id res chain seq x y z
N ALA A 1 -5.69 -10.49 -12.11
CA ALA A 1 -4.89 -11.36 -11.21
C ALA A 1 -3.45 -11.60 -11.69
N LYS A 2 -3.20 -11.95 -12.97
CA LYS A 2 -1.84 -12.31 -13.47
C LYS A 2 -0.75 -11.26 -13.18
N GLU A 3 -1.04 -9.98 -13.39
CA GLU A 3 -0.09 -8.88 -13.14
C GLU A 3 0.20 -8.72 -11.65
N ALA A 4 -0.83 -8.69 -10.80
CA ALA A 4 -0.68 -8.58 -9.35
C ALA A 4 0.16 -9.72 -8.75
N THR A 5 -0.03 -10.96 -9.23
CA THR A 5 0.81 -12.10 -8.81
C THR A 5 2.29 -11.89 -9.17
N TYR A 6 2.57 -11.32 -10.35
CA TYR A 6 3.93 -10.98 -10.73
C TYR A 6 4.53 -9.88 -9.83
N HIS A 7 3.76 -8.83 -9.55
CA HIS A 7 4.20 -7.75 -8.66
C HIS A 7 4.45 -8.24 -7.23
N LEU A 8 3.59 -9.11 -6.70
CA LEU A 8 3.79 -9.72 -5.39
C LEU A 8 5.10 -10.52 -5.37
N ARG A 9 5.29 -11.43 -6.32
CA ARG A 9 6.53 -12.23 -6.41
C ARG A 9 7.78 -11.34 -6.50
N HIS A 10 7.72 -10.29 -7.32
CA HIS A 10 8.85 -9.39 -7.50
C HIS A 10 9.17 -8.59 -6.22
N SER A 11 8.14 -7.98 -5.61
CA SER A 11 8.30 -7.17 -4.40
C SER A 11 8.71 -8.00 -3.19
N SER A 12 8.08 -9.15 -2.94
CA SER A 12 8.48 -10.08 -1.88
C SER A 12 9.93 -10.53 -2.04
N GLY A 13 10.33 -10.89 -3.26
CA GLY A 13 11.72 -11.30 -3.53
C GLY A 13 12.75 -10.19 -3.26
N TRP A 14 12.39 -8.92 -3.41
CA TRP A 14 13.25 -7.80 -3.03
C TRP A 14 13.26 -7.51 -1.52
N VAL A 15 12.12 -7.63 -0.85
CA VAL A 15 12.05 -7.52 0.61
C VAL A 15 12.96 -8.57 1.26
N ILE A 16 12.88 -9.83 0.82
CA ILE A 16 13.71 -10.92 1.32
C ILE A 16 15.19 -10.69 1.04
N ARG A 17 15.57 -10.39 -0.21
CA ARG A 17 16.98 -10.14 -0.57
C ARG A 17 17.62 -8.98 0.20
N LEU A 18 16.85 -7.95 0.53
CA LEU A 18 17.35 -6.78 1.24
C LEU A 18 17.32 -7.00 2.76
N GLY A 19 16.28 -7.66 3.27
CA GLY A 19 16.16 -8.04 4.67
C GLY A 19 17.21 -9.07 5.10
N ASP A 20 17.31 -10.20 4.41
CA ASP A 20 18.32 -11.24 4.70
C ASP A 20 19.59 -11.05 3.83
N GLY A 21 19.97 -9.78 3.66
CA GLY A 21 21.09 -9.36 2.82
C GLY A 21 22.34 -9.01 3.63
N THR A 22 22.86 -7.79 3.40
CA THR A 22 23.90 -7.22 4.25
C THR A 22 23.28 -6.53 5.46
N GLN A 23 24.09 -6.25 6.49
CA GLN A 23 23.63 -5.46 7.63
C GLN A 23 23.03 -4.10 7.19
N GLU A 24 23.69 -3.41 6.25
CA GLU A 24 23.17 -2.13 5.74
C GLU A 24 21.83 -2.28 5.00
N SER A 25 21.68 -3.31 4.15
CA SER A 25 20.41 -3.51 3.44
C SER A 25 19.30 -3.91 4.39
N HIS A 26 19.61 -4.71 5.40
CA HIS A 26 18.68 -5.13 6.44
C HIS A 26 18.14 -3.92 7.22
N GLU A 27 19.03 -3.08 7.75
CA GLU A 27 18.67 -1.87 8.51
C GLU A 27 17.80 -0.92 7.66
N ARG A 28 18.13 -0.75 6.37
CA ARG A 28 17.34 0.08 5.45
C ARG A 28 15.96 -0.51 5.18
N MET A 29 15.85 -1.81 5.01
CA MET A 29 14.56 -2.47 4.75
C MET A 29 13.67 -2.44 6.00
N GLN A 30 14.24 -2.72 7.18
CA GLN A 30 13.54 -2.59 8.46
C GLN A 30 12.98 -1.18 8.65
N ALA A 31 13.80 -0.15 8.44
CA ALA A 31 13.37 1.25 8.53
C ALA A 31 12.29 1.61 7.50
N ALA A 32 12.33 1.02 6.31
CA ALA A 32 11.29 1.21 5.29
C ALA A 32 9.95 0.61 5.72
N VAL A 33 9.96 -0.62 6.28
CA VAL A 33 8.76 -1.28 6.82
C VAL A 33 8.17 -0.42 7.94
N GLU A 34 8.98 -0.03 8.93
CA GLU A 34 8.56 0.81 10.06
C GLU A 34 7.93 2.13 9.61
N ARG A 35 8.57 2.81 8.65
CA ARG A 35 8.07 4.09 8.14
C ARG A 35 6.73 3.97 7.42
N MET A 36 6.55 2.90 6.66
CA MET A 36 5.36 2.73 5.81
C MET A 36 4.19 2.07 6.53
N TRP A 37 4.44 1.34 7.62
CA TRP A 37 3.44 0.51 8.31
C TRP A 37 2.18 1.29 8.73
N ARG A 38 2.35 2.56 9.11
CA ARG A 38 1.26 3.46 9.51
C ARG A 38 0.17 3.68 8.46
N PHE A 39 0.42 3.37 7.19
CA PHE A 39 -0.55 3.56 6.11
C PHE A 39 -1.32 2.28 5.77
N THR A 40 -0.98 1.15 6.39
CA THR A 40 -1.58 -0.15 6.06
C THR A 40 -3.01 -0.29 6.59
N GLY A 41 -3.37 0.45 7.64
CA GLY A 41 -4.71 0.43 8.22
C GLY A 41 -5.81 0.83 7.24
N GLU A 42 -5.60 1.89 6.46
CA GLU A 42 -6.57 2.44 5.51
C GLU A 42 -6.97 1.42 4.43
N MET A 43 -6.12 0.43 4.11
CA MET A 43 -6.41 -0.61 3.12
C MET A 43 -7.63 -1.48 3.48
N PHE A 44 -8.03 -1.50 4.75
CA PHE A 44 -9.12 -2.33 5.26
C PHE A 44 -10.27 -1.51 5.88
N GLU A 45 -10.22 -0.19 5.73
CA GLU A 45 -11.33 0.67 6.14
C GLU A 45 -12.51 0.48 5.18
N THR A 46 -13.70 0.45 5.75
CA THR A 46 -14.96 0.29 5.03
C THR A 46 -15.99 1.30 5.48
N ASP A 47 -16.62 1.97 4.52
CA ASP A 47 -17.74 2.88 4.76
C ASP A 47 -19.09 2.22 4.41
N ASP A 48 -20.17 2.99 4.49
CA ASP A 48 -21.53 2.48 4.21
C ASP A 48 -21.71 2.13 2.73
N LEU A 49 -21.01 2.82 1.82
CA LEU A 49 -21.05 2.53 0.40
C LEU A 49 -20.35 1.20 0.11
N ASP A 50 -19.15 0.98 0.67
CA ASP A 50 -18.41 -0.28 0.55
C ASP A 50 -19.25 -1.47 1.02
N ARG A 51 -19.88 -1.35 2.20
CA ARG A 51 -20.75 -2.40 2.76
C ARG A 51 -21.97 -2.67 1.89
N GLN A 52 -22.60 -1.62 1.37
CA GLN A 52 -23.76 -1.78 0.48
C GLN A 52 -23.35 -2.48 -0.82
N MET A 53 -22.24 -2.06 -1.45
CA MET A 53 -21.73 -2.69 -2.67
C MET A 53 -21.33 -4.15 -2.45
N ALA A 54 -20.73 -4.48 -1.30
CA ALA A 54 -20.42 -5.86 -0.94
C ALA A 54 -21.68 -6.71 -0.77
N LYS A 55 -22.71 -6.17 -0.10
CA LYS A 55 -24.02 -6.84 0.08
C LYS A 55 -24.70 -7.14 -1.26
N ASP A 56 -24.58 -6.23 -2.22
CA ASP A 56 -25.14 -6.36 -3.56
C ASP A 56 -24.30 -7.25 -4.49
N GLY A 57 -23.16 -7.78 -4.01
CA GLY A 57 -22.27 -8.64 -4.79
C GLY A 57 -21.46 -7.90 -5.87
N ILE A 58 -21.35 -6.57 -5.76
CA ILE A 58 -20.65 -5.70 -6.72
C ILE A 58 -19.24 -5.36 -6.21
N GLY A 59 -19.14 -5.02 -4.93
CA GLY A 59 -17.90 -4.63 -4.26
C GLY A 59 -17.36 -5.72 -3.34
N VAL A 60 -16.26 -5.39 -2.66
CA VAL A 60 -15.64 -6.26 -1.64
C VAL A 60 -15.64 -5.52 -0.31
N ASP A 61 -16.02 -6.20 0.76
CA ASP A 61 -15.77 -5.69 2.11
C ASP A 61 -14.28 -5.82 2.41
N ALA A 62 -13.54 -4.71 2.30
CA ALA A 62 -12.10 -4.68 2.46
C ALA A 62 -11.64 -5.17 3.85
N SER A 63 -12.49 -5.08 4.88
CA SER A 63 -12.14 -5.57 6.22
C SER A 63 -11.89 -7.08 6.25
N THR A 64 -12.55 -7.84 5.36
CA THR A 64 -12.39 -9.29 5.23
C THR A 64 -11.04 -9.70 4.65
N LEU A 65 -10.37 -8.79 3.93
CA LEU A 65 -9.06 -9.05 3.30
C LEU A 65 -7.90 -8.99 4.29
N ARG A 66 -8.12 -8.45 5.50
CA ARG A 66 -7.05 -8.19 6.47
C ARG A 66 -6.30 -9.44 6.88
N GLY A 67 -7.01 -10.55 7.16
CA GLY A 67 -6.38 -11.77 7.64
C GLY A 67 -5.44 -12.42 6.62
N GLU A 68 -5.89 -12.53 5.37
CA GLU A 68 -5.06 -13.08 4.28
C GLU A 68 -3.88 -12.17 3.96
N TRP A 69 -4.09 -10.85 3.92
CA TRP A 69 -3.01 -9.89 3.72
C TRP A 69 -1.95 -9.98 4.84
N GLN A 70 -2.38 -10.04 6.10
CA GLN A 70 -1.46 -10.17 7.24
C GLN A 70 -0.65 -11.45 7.15
N THR A 71 -1.30 -12.58 6.86
CA THR A 71 -0.61 -13.87 6.71
C THR A 71 0.48 -13.80 5.64
N ASN A 72 0.17 -13.21 4.49
CA ASN A 72 1.12 -13.09 3.39
C ASN A 72 2.29 -12.15 3.73
N VAL A 73 2.01 -10.99 4.34
CA VAL A 73 3.06 -10.02 4.69
C VAL A 73 3.93 -10.53 5.83
N ASP A 74 3.34 -11.12 6.86
CA ASP A 74 4.08 -11.69 7.99
C ASP A 74 5.04 -12.79 7.52
N SER A 75 4.59 -13.67 6.61
CA SER A 75 5.45 -14.71 6.02
C SER A 75 6.65 -14.12 5.27
N VAL A 76 6.46 -13.04 4.51
CA VAL A 76 7.55 -12.38 3.77
C VAL A 76 8.52 -11.68 4.73
N LEU A 77 8.01 -11.03 5.78
CA LEU A 77 8.86 -10.37 6.78
C LEU A 77 9.68 -11.39 7.58
N GLU A 78 9.07 -12.51 7.96
CA GLU A 78 9.76 -13.61 8.66
C GLU A 78 10.89 -14.20 7.80
N GLU A 79 10.61 -14.53 6.54
CA GLU A 79 11.63 -15.02 5.61
C GLU A 79 12.75 -13.98 5.37
N ALA A 80 12.40 -12.69 5.38
CA ALA A 80 13.35 -11.59 5.26
C ALA A 80 14.12 -11.29 6.56
N THR A 81 13.88 -12.02 7.66
CA THR A 81 14.43 -11.76 9.01
C THR A 81 14.06 -10.39 9.61
N LEU A 82 12.99 -9.76 9.11
CA LEU A 82 12.54 -8.44 9.54
C LEU A 82 11.48 -8.54 10.64
N THR A 83 11.39 -7.50 11.46
CA THR A 83 10.39 -7.40 12.53
C THR A 83 9.21 -6.56 12.10
N ARG A 84 8.00 -7.10 12.28
CA ARG A 84 6.77 -6.36 12.07
C ARG A 84 6.60 -5.25 13.12
N PRO A 85 6.30 -4.01 12.74
CA PRO A 85 6.07 -2.95 13.71
C PRO A 85 4.80 -3.19 14.53
N GLU A 86 4.91 -3.07 15.85
CA GLU A 86 3.80 -3.23 16.80
C GLU A 86 3.05 -1.92 17.00
N ASN A 87 1.71 -1.98 16.93
CA ASN A 87 0.80 -0.89 17.31
C ASN A 87 1.18 0.51 16.79
N PRO A 88 1.51 0.71 15.50
CA PRO A 88 1.75 2.06 15.02
C PRO A 88 0.45 2.87 15.06
N TYR A 89 0.58 4.19 15.09
CA TYR A 89 -0.50 5.06 14.63
C TYR A 89 -0.90 4.65 13.19
N GLN A 90 -2.20 4.56 12.91
CA GLN A 90 -2.72 4.25 11.59
C GLN A 90 -3.28 5.54 10.97
N ALA A 91 -2.62 6.03 9.92
CA ALA A 91 -3.07 7.16 9.12
C ALA A 91 -4.22 6.72 8.19
N SER A 92 -5.17 7.63 7.99
CA SER A 92 -6.34 7.46 7.12
C SER A 92 -6.75 8.81 6.53
N GLY A 93 -7.54 8.78 5.46
CA GLY A 93 -8.22 9.95 4.92
C GLY A 93 -8.10 10.09 3.40
N GLY A 94 -7.22 9.34 2.76
CA GLY A 94 -7.03 9.32 1.32
C GLY A 94 -8.31 8.99 0.56
N ARG A 95 -9.12 8.04 1.08
CA ARG A 95 -10.44 7.72 0.50
C ARG A 95 -11.47 8.86 0.60
N THR A 96 -11.22 9.84 1.47
CA THR A 96 -12.08 11.03 1.68
C THR A 96 -11.47 12.33 1.14
N GLY A 97 -10.41 12.24 0.33
CA GLY A 97 -9.72 13.40 -0.25
C GLY A 97 -8.75 14.11 0.71
N LYS A 98 -8.51 13.56 1.90
CA LYS A 98 -7.54 14.08 2.87
C LYS A 98 -6.20 13.37 2.68
N HIS A 99 -5.40 13.89 1.77
CA HIS A 99 -4.12 13.30 1.39
C HIS A 99 -2.95 13.88 2.18
N THR A 100 -1.82 13.18 2.13
CA THR A 100 -0.52 13.72 2.54
C THR A 100 -0.13 14.90 1.64
N GLU A 101 0.85 15.68 2.08
CA GLU A 101 1.44 16.79 1.32
C GLU A 101 2.07 16.36 -0.01
N PHE A 102 2.27 15.05 -0.23
CA PHE A 102 2.88 14.50 -1.43
C PHE A 102 1.96 14.55 -2.65
N LEU A 103 0.64 14.30 -2.48
CA LEU A 103 -0.25 14.16 -3.64
C LEU A 103 -0.35 15.45 -4.46
N GLY A 104 -0.39 16.61 -3.80
CA GLY A 104 -0.48 17.90 -4.50
C GLY A 104 0.68 18.12 -5.49
N LYS A 105 1.90 17.71 -5.10
CA LYS A 105 3.10 17.82 -5.95
C LYS A 105 3.02 16.85 -7.14
N LEU A 106 2.62 15.60 -6.88
CA LEU A 106 2.44 14.58 -7.93
C LEU A 106 1.41 15.02 -8.97
N LEU A 107 0.26 15.55 -8.54
CA LEU A 107 -0.77 16.01 -9.45
C LEU A 107 -0.34 17.23 -10.25
N ALA A 108 0.42 18.15 -9.64
CA ALA A 108 0.95 19.31 -10.36
C ALA A 108 1.85 18.89 -11.53
N GLU A 109 2.74 17.91 -11.32
CA GLU A 109 3.60 17.36 -12.36
C GLU A 109 2.79 16.57 -13.40
N MET A 110 2.02 15.57 -12.95
CA MET A 110 1.24 14.67 -13.81
C MET A 110 0.26 15.43 -14.73
N GLN A 111 -0.33 16.51 -14.23
CA GLN A 111 -1.39 17.24 -14.93
C GLN A 111 -0.88 18.49 -15.64
N SER A 112 0.42 18.80 -15.59
CA SER A 112 0.99 20.04 -16.15
C SER A 112 0.61 20.25 -17.62
N MET A 113 0.81 19.24 -18.47
CA MET A 113 0.45 19.28 -19.89
C MET A 113 -1.06 19.47 -20.10
N GLN A 114 -1.87 18.67 -19.42
CA GLN A 114 -3.33 18.72 -19.59
C GLN A 114 -3.96 20.02 -19.06
N ARG A 115 -3.36 20.62 -18.03
CA ARG A 115 -3.81 21.92 -17.50
C ARG A 115 -3.38 23.10 -18.37
N SER A 116 -2.23 23.00 -19.03
CA SER A 116 -1.69 24.03 -19.91
C SER A 116 -2.36 24.03 -21.29
N TYR A 117 -2.71 22.85 -21.81
CA TYR A 117 -3.26 22.66 -23.17
C TYR A 117 -4.62 21.97 -23.14
N LYS A 118 -5.59 22.61 -22.48
CA LYS A 118 -6.93 22.04 -22.28
C LYS A 118 -7.66 21.81 -23.60
N GLY A 119 -8.31 20.66 -23.71
CA GLY A 119 -9.20 20.32 -24.84
C GLY A 119 -8.47 19.81 -26.10
N LEU A 120 -7.15 19.60 -26.02
CA LEU A 120 -6.41 18.94 -27.09
C LEU A 120 -6.52 17.41 -26.99
N THR A 121 -6.40 16.75 -28.14
CA THR A 121 -6.29 15.30 -28.28
C THR A 121 -4.84 14.87 -28.39
N TRP A 122 -4.52 13.74 -27.76
CA TRP A 122 -3.20 13.08 -27.76
C TRP A 122 -3.38 11.59 -27.94
#